data_AF-A0A4R0NI44-F1
#
_entry.id   AF-A0A4R0NI44-F1
#
_cell.length_a   1.000
_cell.length_b   1.000
_cell.length_c   1.000
_cell.angle_alpha   90.00
_cell.angle_beta   90.00
_cell.angle_gamma   90.00
#
_symmetry.space_group_name_H-M   'P 1'
#
loop_
_entity.id
_entity.type
_entity.pdbx_description
1 polymer ?
#
loop_
_entity_poly.entity_id
_entity_poly.type
_entity_poly.pdbx_seq_one_letter_code
_entity_poly.pdbx_strand_id
1 'polypeptide(L)'
;MRTRLYFTFLILIGVTFNNYGQEQKRPKQDASIVAQRQKQEQNYYRKSLGVDSVKATQIAQVQSSYKAALSIIVVDTSLNEAAKRTKIGALMDVKNRKLRGLLNPAQQEKIIPTTERMPAKPIK
;
A
#
# COMPACT_ATOMS: atom_id res chain seq x y z
N MET A 1 21.13 31.62 70.52
CA MET A 1 20.48 32.04 69.25
C MET A 1 19.26 31.15 69.05
N ARG A 2 18.06 31.70 69.22
CA ARG A 2 17.14 32.12 68.13
C ARG A 2 16.42 30.95 67.43
N THR A 3 15.10 30.87 67.69
CA THR A 3 13.98 30.75 66.72
C THR A 3 13.86 29.47 65.88
N ARG A 4 12.72 28.95 65.43
CA ARG A 4 11.26 29.17 65.58
C ARG A 4 10.61 28.12 64.64
N LEU A 5 9.32 27.87 64.85
CA LEU A 5 8.28 27.60 63.83
C LEU A 5 8.27 26.29 63.02
N TYR A 6 7.16 25.56 63.21
CA TYR A 6 6.19 25.04 62.23
C TYR A 6 6.61 24.97 60.75
N PHE A 7 6.24 23.88 60.05
CA PHE A 7 5.21 23.94 58.99
C PHE A 7 4.89 22.53 58.45
N THR A 8 3.59 22.22 58.51
CA THR A 8 2.87 21.21 57.72
C THR A 8 3.11 21.42 56.22
N PHE A 9 3.14 20.32 55.45
CA PHE A 9 2.74 20.34 54.05
C PHE A 9 1.77 19.18 53.76
N LEU A 10 0.50 19.56 53.64
CA LEU A 10 -0.63 18.82 53.09
C LEU A 10 -0.86 19.37 51.68
N ILE A 11 -0.75 18.57 50.62
CA ILE A 11 -1.48 18.65 49.31
C ILE A 11 -1.32 17.25 48.68
N LEU A 12 -2.29 16.33 48.49
CA LEU A 12 -3.69 16.36 48.06
C LEU A 12 -3.89 16.80 46.61
N ILE A 13 -3.61 15.93 45.63
CA ILE A 13 -4.37 15.85 44.36
C ILE A 13 -4.36 14.40 43.87
N GLY A 14 -5.53 13.75 43.91
CA GLY A 14 -5.79 12.58 43.09
C GLY A 14 -5.88 12.99 41.62
N VAL A 15 -5.16 12.28 40.76
CA VAL A 15 -5.54 12.18 39.34
C VAL A 15 -5.98 10.75 39.15
N THR A 16 -7.29 10.65 38.97
CA THR A 16 -8.01 9.49 38.47
C THR A 16 -7.24 8.86 37.31
N PHE A 17 -7.08 7.54 37.33
CA PHE A 17 -6.72 6.76 36.13
C PHE A 17 -7.89 6.87 35.14
N ASN A 18 -7.97 8.00 34.45
CA ASN A 18 -8.84 8.25 33.31
C ASN A 18 -8.00 8.02 32.05
N ASN A 19 -7.93 6.75 31.65
CA ASN A 19 -7.88 6.40 30.23
C ASN A 19 -8.49 4.99 30.13
N TYR A 20 -9.79 4.86 30.42
CA TYR A 20 -10.85 4.96 29.41
C TYR A 20 -10.42 4.36 28.08
N GLY A 21 -10.92 3.16 27.83
CA GLY A 21 -10.58 2.38 26.66
C GLY A 21 -10.91 3.08 25.35
N GLN A 22 -10.20 2.66 24.30
CA GLN A 22 -10.73 2.43 22.97
C GLN A 22 -9.72 1.58 22.20
N GLU A 23 -9.78 0.26 22.34
CA GLU A 23 -9.42 -0.62 21.22
C GLU A 23 -10.67 -1.30 20.65
N GLN A 24 -11.76 -0.53 20.55
CA GLN A 24 -12.64 -0.68 19.39
C GLN A 24 -11.96 0.09 18.25
N LYS A 25 -11.13 -0.60 17.45
CA LYS A 25 -10.71 -0.10 16.14
C LYS A 25 -11.98 0.26 15.37
N ARG A 26 -12.28 1.55 15.28
CA ARG A 26 -13.51 2.03 14.66
C ARG A 26 -13.37 1.78 13.16
N PRO A 27 -14.22 0.95 12.53
CA PRO A 27 -14.12 0.62 11.11
C PRO A 27 -14.15 1.85 10.18
N LYS A 28 -14.66 3.00 10.67
CA LYS A 28 -14.66 4.29 9.96
C LYS A 28 -13.25 4.86 9.73
N GLN A 29 -12.28 4.56 10.59
CA GLN A 29 -10.92 5.11 10.50
C GLN A 29 -10.04 4.27 9.56
N ASP A 30 -10.21 2.95 9.57
CA ASP A 30 -9.53 2.06 8.62
C ASP A 30 -10.03 2.28 7.18
N ALA A 31 -11.35 2.46 7.01
CA ALA A 31 -11.95 2.73 5.70
C ALA A 31 -11.46 4.06 5.10
N SER A 32 -11.28 5.11 5.91
CA SER A 32 -10.82 6.42 5.42
C SER A 32 -9.35 6.40 5.00
N ILE A 33 -8.50 5.65 5.72
CA ILE A 33 -7.09 5.47 5.37
C ILE A 33 -6.95 4.69 4.06
N VAL A 34 -7.72 3.61 3.87
CA VAL A 34 -7.72 2.82 2.63
C VAL A 34 -8.18 3.68 1.45
N ALA A 35 -9.26 4.44 1.62
CA ALA A 35 -9.76 5.34 0.58
C ALA A 35 -8.74 6.44 0.20
N GLN A 36 -8.04 7.02 1.18
CA GLN A 36 -6.98 7.99 0.92
C GLN A 36 -5.81 7.37 0.15
N ARG A 37 -5.35 6.18 0.54
CA ARG A 37 -4.27 5.47 -0.16
C ARG A 37 -4.66 5.16 -1.61
N GLN A 38 -5.89 4.68 -1.82
CA GLN A 38 -6.41 4.39 -3.16
C GLN A 38 -6.45 5.66 -4.03
N LYS A 39 -6.89 6.79 -3.47
CA LYS A 39 -6.89 8.09 -4.15
C LYS A 39 -5.47 8.56 -4.49
N GLN A 40 -4.50 8.33 -3.60
CA GLN A 40 -3.09 8.66 -3.86
C GLN A 40 -2.51 7.81 -4.99
N GLU A 41 -2.75 6.49 -5.00
CA GLU A 41 -2.30 5.59 -6.08
C GLU A 41 -2.91 5.98 -7.43
N GLN A 42 -4.21 6.27 -7.48
CA GLN A 42 -4.86 6.74 -8.70
C GLN A 42 -4.25 8.06 -9.18
N ASN A 43 -4.05 9.03 -8.28
CA ASN A 43 -3.43 10.31 -8.62
C ASN A 43 -1.99 10.15 -9.13
N TYR A 44 -1.23 9.21 -8.56
CA TYR A 44 0.10 8.87 -9.04
C TYR A 44 0.05 8.39 -10.50
N TYR A 45 -0.85 7.45 -10.84
CA TYR A 45 -0.96 6.97 -12.23
C TYR A 45 -1.44 8.04 -13.20
N ARG A 46 -2.42 8.87 -12.80
CA ARG A 46 -2.86 10.01 -13.61
C ARG A 46 -1.70 10.94 -13.97
N LYS A 47 -0.87 11.29 -13.00
CA LYS A 47 0.25 12.23 -13.18
C LYS A 47 1.43 11.60 -13.93
N SER A 48 1.86 10.40 -13.53
CA SER A 48 3.04 9.75 -14.10
C SER A 48 2.82 9.23 -15.53
N LEU A 49 1.61 8.72 -15.80
CA LEU A 49 1.26 8.10 -17.08
C LEU A 49 0.41 9.02 -17.98
N GLY A 50 -0.08 10.15 -17.47
CA GLY A 50 -0.95 11.06 -18.25
C GLY A 50 -2.27 10.41 -18.65
N VAL A 51 -2.85 9.59 -17.78
CA VAL A 51 -4.11 8.87 -18.03
C VAL A 51 -5.29 9.53 -17.31
N ASP A 52 -6.50 9.29 -17.81
CA ASP A 52 -7.73 9.71 -17.13
C ASP A 52 -8.00 8.91 -15.84
N SER A 53 -9.03 9.33 -15.09
CA SER A 53 -9.40 8.72 -13.81
C SER A 53 -9.87 7.27 -13.94
N VAL A 54 -10.50 6.91 -15.06
CA VAL A 54 -11.03 5.55 -15.29
C VAL A 54 -9.87 4.60 -15.52
N LYS A 55 -8.95 4.95 -16.42
CA LYS A 55 -7.71 4.18 -16.66
C LYS A 55 -6.83 4.09 -15.43
N ALA A 56 -6.68 5.19 -14.68
CA ALA A 56 -5.93 5.17 -13.42
C ALA A 56 -6.52 4.18 -12.40
N THR A 57 -7.85 4.11 -12.31
CA THR A 57 -8.55 3.15 -11.46
C THR A 57 -8.31 1.72 -11.92
N GLN A 58 -8.38 1.46 -13.22
CA GLN A 58 -8.10 0.14 -13.80
C GLN A 58 -6.66 -0.30 -13.53
N ILE A 59 -5.69 0.60 -13.70
CA ILE A 59 -4.27 0.32 -13.42
C ILE A 59 -4.06 0.02 -11.93
N ALA A 60 -4.64 0.84 -11.04
CA ALA A 60 -4.57 0.60 -9.60
C ALA A 60 -5.16 -0.78 -9.24
N GLN A 61 -6.27 -1.18 -9.87
CA GLN A 61 -6.87 -2.49 -9.65
C GLN A 61 -5.98 -3.65 -10.14
N VAL A 62 -5.31 -3.49 -11.29
CA VAL A 62 -4.35 -4.50 -11.78
C VAL A 62 -3.20 -4.66 -10.79
N GLN A 63 -2.68 -3.56 -10.26
CA GLN A 63 -1.56 -3.55 -9.32
C GLN A 63 -1.95 -4.10 -7.94
N SER A 64 -3.13 -3.73 -7.42
CA SER A 64 -3.63 -4.26 -6.16
C SER A 64 -3.86 -5.77 -6.22
N SER A 65 -4.45 -6.25 -7.32
CA SER A 65 -4.67 -7.69 -7.55
C SER A 65 -3.36 -8.47 -7.64
N TYR A 66 -2.36 -7.92 -8.32
CA TYR A 66 -1.02 -8.50 -8.39
C TYR A 66 -0.37 -8.58 -7.00
N LYS A 67 -0.37 -7.48 -6.23
CA LYS A 67 0.19 -7.44 -4.87
C LYS A 67 -0.49 -8.46 -3.94
N ALA A 68 -1.82 -8.57 -4.00
CA ALA A 68 -2.57 -9.54 -3.20
C ALA A 68 -2.20 -10.99 -3.56
N ALA A 69 -2.16 -11.33 -4.85
CA ALA A 69 -1.78 -12.66 -5.30
C ALA A 69 -0.31 -12.99 -5.00
N LEU A 70 0.59 -12.02 -5.14
CA LEU A 70 2.00 -12.16 -4.78
C LEU A 70 2.16 -12.45 -3.28
N SER A 71 1.43 -11.72 -2.43
CA SER A 71 1.46 -11.92 -0.98
C SER A 71 1.11 -13.36 -0.63
N ILE A 72 0.08 -13.94 -1.26
CA ILE A 72 -0.34 -15.33 -1.04
C ILE A 72 0.80 -16.31 -1.38
N ILE A 73 1.46 -16.13 -2.53
CA ILE A 73 2.57 -17.02 -2.95
C ILE A 73 3.76 -16.92 -2.01
N VAL A 74 4.10 -15.71 -1.56
CA VAL A 74 5.28 -15.48 -0.71
C VAL A 74 5.12 -16.19 0.63
N VAL A 75 3.93 -16.10 1.23
CA VAL A 75 3.65 -16.73 2.55
C VAL A 75 3.31 -18.22 2.47
N ASP A 76 3.10 -18.77 1.28
CA ASP A 76 2.81 -20.18 1.08
C ASP A 76 4.06 -21.03 1.39
N THR A 77 4.04 -21.71 2.54
CA THR A 77 5.13 -22.58 3.03
C THR A 77 5.14 -23.95 2.37
N SER A 78 4.09 -24.31 1.62
CA SER A 78 4.04 -25.58 0.88
C SER A 78 4.86 -25.53 -0.42
N LEU A 79 5.21 -24.32 -0.88
CA LEU A 79 5.98 -24.12 -2.10
C LEU A 79 7.48 -23.98 -1.80
N ASN A 80 8.28 -24.73 -2.55
CA ASN A 80 9.71 -24.45 -2.63
C ASN A 80 9.99 -23.19 -3.49
N GLU A 81 11.22 -22.70 -3.42
CA GLU A 81 11.63 -21.46 -4.10
C GLU A 81 11.48 -21.52 -5.63
N ALA A 82 11.74 -22.67 -6.25
CA ALA A 82 11.57 -22.83 -7.69
C ALA A 82 10.09 -22.68 -8.09
N ALA A 83 9.18 -23.32 -7.34
CA ALA A 83 7.74 -23.22 -7.57
C ALA A 83 7.22 -21.80 -7.31
N LYS A 84 7.72 -21.11 -6.27
CA LYS A 84 7.39 -19.70 -6.03
C LYS A 84 7.79 -18.83 -7.22
N ARG A 85 9.02 -18.96 -7.71
CA ARG A 85 9.51 -18.22 -8.89
C ARG A 85 8.65 -18.45 -10.12
N THR A 86 8.28 -19.69 -10.42
CA THR A 86 7.39 -20.01 -11.55
C THR A 86 6.03 -19.34 -11.41
N LYS A 87 5.39 -19.43 -10.24
CA LYS A 87 4.08 -18.80 -10.00
C LYS A 87 4.16 -17.27 -10.06
N ILE A 88 5.21 -16.67 -9.52
CA ILE A 88 5.44 -15.22 -9.59
C ILE A 88 5.63 -14.77 -11.04
N GLY A 89 6.42 -15.50 -11.84
CA GLY A 89 6.57 -15.23 -13.27
C GLY A 89 5.23 -15.21 -14.00
N ALA A 90 4.39 -16.22 -13.76
CA ALA A 90 3.04 -16.26 -14.33
C ALA A 90 2.16 -15.08 -13.90
N LEU A 91 2.25 -14.64 -12.63
CA LEU A 91 1.54 -13.45 -12.15
C LEU A 91 2.04 -12.17 -12.85
N MET A 92 3.36 -12.04 -13.05
CA MET A 92 3.95 -10.92 -13.74
C MET A 92 3.46 -10.85 -15.20
N ASP A 93 3.39 -11.99 -15.89
CA ASP A 93 2.88 -12.06 -17.26
C ASP A 93 1.41 -11.64 -17.35
N VAL A 94 0.57 -12.08 -16.41
CA VAL A 94 -0.84 -11.68 -16.34
C VAL A 94 -0.96 -10.17 -16.07
N LYS A 95 -0.20 -9.64 -15.10
CA LYS A 95 -0.14 -8.20 -14.79
C LYS A 95 0.24 -7.41 -16.05
N ASN A 96 1.33 -7.79 -16.71
CA ASN A 96 1.86 -7.07 -17.86
C ASN A 96 0.93 -7.13 -19.07
N ARG A 97 0.29 -8.28 -19.33
CA ARG A 97 -0.73 -8.40 -20.37
C ARG A 97 -1.90 -7.44 -20.14
N LYS A 98 -2.40 -7.36 -18.90
CA LYS A 98 -3.47 -6.41 -18.54
C LYS A 98 -3.02 -4.96 -18.74
N LEU A 99 -1.80 -4.60 -18.30
CA LEU A 99 -1.27 -3.25 -18.48
C LEU A 99 -1.09 -2.87 -19.95
N ARG A 100 -0.63 -3.80 -20.80
CA ARG A 100 -0.52 -3.59 -22.25
C ARG A 100 -1.87 -3.31 -22.93
N GLY A 101 -2.95 -3.91 -22.42
CA GLY A 101 -4.31 -3.63 -22.90
C GLY A 101 -4.85 -2.25 -22.50
N LEU A 102 -4.25 -1.59 -21.50
CA LEU A 102 -4.71 -0.29 -20.96
C LEU A 102 -3.85 0.89 -21.45
N LEU A 103 -2.58 0.63 -21.72
CA LEU A 103 -1.54 1.65 -21.89
C LEU A 103 -0.95 1.63 -23.30
N ASN A 104 -0.62 2.81 -23.82
CA ASN A 104 0.17 2.92 -25.05
C ASN A 104 1.65 2.56 -24.79
N PRO A 105 2.48 2.32 -25.83
CA PRO A 105 3.87 1.92 -25.65
C PRO A 105 4.69 2.85 -24.75
N ALA A 106 4.60 4.17 -24.93
CA ALA A 106 5.31 5.15 -24.12
C ALA A 106 4.91 5.11 -22.63
N GLN A 107 3.64 4.79 -22.34
CA GLN A 107 3.15 4.60 -20.97
C GLN A 107 3.60 3.26 -20.39
N GLN A 108 3.63 2.20 -21.20
CA GLN A 108 4.11 0.88 -20.78
C GLN A 108 5.58 0.96 -20.33
N GLU A 109 6.41 1.72 -21.03
CA GLU A 109 7.81 1.93 -20.66
C GLU A 109 8.01 2.59 -19.29
N LYS A 110 7.01 3.29 -18.76
CA LYS A 110 7.11 3.93 -17.44
C LYS A 110 6.76 2.99 -16.29
N ILE A 111 6.05 1.89 -16.54
CA ILE A 111 5.50 1.01 -15.48
C ILE A 111 5.90 -0.46 -15.62
N ILE A 112 6.24 -0.91 -16.83
CA ILE A 112 6.74 -2.27 -17.08
C ILE A 112 8.28 -2.20 -17.12
N PRO A 113 8.98 -2.91 -16.22
CA PRO A 113 10.45 -2.97 -16.23
C PRO A 113 10.98 -3.47 -17.58
N THR A 114 12.18 -3.02 -17.98
CA THR A 114 12.80 -3.38 -19.26
C THR A 114 12.93 -4.88 -19.47
N THR A 115 13.22 -5.63 -18.41
CA THR A 115 13.31 -7.10 -18.40
C THR A 115 11.99 -7.81 -18.68
N GLU A 116 10.87 -7.11 -18.56
CA GLU A 116 9.50 -7.63 -18.73
C GLU A 116 8.81 -7.09 -20.00
N ARG A 117 9.49 -6.22 -20.76
CA ARG A 117 8.95 -5.66 -22.00
C ARG A 117 9.03 -6.71 -23.11
N MET A 118 7.99 -6.77 -23.94
CA MET A 118 8.14 -7.48 -25.20
C MET A 118 9.09 -6.68 -26.08
N PRO A 119 9.99 -7.33 -26.84
CA PRO A 119 10.83 -6.61 -27.79
C PRO A 119 9.94 -5.84 -28.76
N ALA A 120 10.27 -4.57 -29.00
CA ALA A 120 9.59 -3.78 -30.01
C ALA A 120 9.68 -4.54 -31.34
N LYS A 121 8.54 -4.78 -32.00
CA LYS A 121 8.52 -5.42 -33.30
C LYS A 121 9.31 -4.49 -34.25
N PRO A 122 10.39 -4.95 -34.91
CA PRO A 122 11.12 -4.09 -35.82
C PRO A 122 10.15 -3.63 -36.91
N ILE A 123 10.09 -2.31 -37.10
CA ILE A 123 9.37 -1.70 -38.22
C ILE A 123 10.18 -2.12 -39.47
N LYS A 124 9.57 -2.95 -40.31
CA LYS A 124 10.10 -3.26 -41.64
C LYS A 124 9.75 -2.13 -42.60
#